data_AF-A0A7X0AAS3-F1
#
_entry.id   AF-A0A7X0AAS3-F1
#
_cell.length_a   1.000
_cell.length_b   1.000
_cell.length_c   1.000
_cell.angle_alpha   90.00
_cell.angle_beta   90.00
_cell.angle_gamma   90.00
#
_symmetry.space_group_name_H-M   'P 1'
#
loop_
_entity.id
_entity.type
_entity.pdbx_description
1 polymer ?
#
loop_
_entity_poly.entity_id
_entity_poly.type
_entity_poly.pdbx_seq_one_letter_code
_entity_poly.pdbx_strand_id
1 'polypeptide(L)'
;MSNQSQYRASKSRITKQQESYNQIQDQIAGYIKNLTAESDAGTIWLGLKTEGVDMSISSFNTRLKKLVEAGLVEKRLAGYNKYFYI
;
A
#
# COMPACT_ATOMS: atom_id res chain seq x y z
N MET A 1 -34.26 -31.12 -9.56
CA MET A 1 -34.09 -29.70 -9.96
C MET A 1 -34.83 -28.85 -8.96
N SER A 2 -34.11 -28.01 -8.21
CA SER A 2 -34.69 -26.94 -7.40
C SER A 2 -33.59 -25.90 -7.18
N ASN A 3 -33.67 -24.82 -7.96
CA ASN A 3 -32.90 -23.60 -7.80
C ASN A 3 -33.16 -23.01 -6.40
N GLN A 4 -32.10 -22.82 -5.62
CA GLN A 4 -32.12 -21.79 -4.57
C GLN A 4 -30.86 -20.94 -4.71
N SER A 5 -31.08 -19.84 -5.42
CA SER A 5 -30.46 -18.53 -5.32
C SER A 5 -29.02 -18.48 -4.81
N GLN A 6 -28.14 -18.19 -5.77
CA GLN A 6 -26.83 -17.58 -5.57
C GLN A 6 -26.85 -16.61 -4.37
N TYR A 7 -26.12 -16.94 -3.32
CA TYR A 7 -25.68 -15.96 -2.34
C TYR A 7 -24.73 -14.98 -3.06
N ARG A 8 -25.29 -13.99 -3.75
CA ARG A 8 -24.56 -12.79 -4.13
C ARG A 8 -24.30 -12.03 -2.84
N ALA A 9 -23.18 -12.31 -2.19
CA ALA A 9 -22.64 -11.44 -1.16
C ALA A 9 -22.44 -10.05 -1.79
N SER A 10 -23.38 -9.17 -1.47
CA SER A 10 -23.36 -7.71 -1.46
C SER A 10 -22.40 -7.03 -2.46
N LYS A 11 -22.97 -6.35 -3.47
CA LYS A 11 -22.35 -5.16 -4.09
C LYS A 11 -22.20 -4.09 -3.01
N SER A 12 -21.24 -4.27 -2.10
CA SER A 12 -20.97 -3.32 -1.02
C SER A 12 -20.43 -2.05 -1.66
N ARG A 13 -21.18 -0.96 -1.54
CA ARG A 13 -20.70 0.36 -1.94
C ARG A 13 -19.45 0.65 -1.10
N ILE A 14 -18.32 0.92 -1.77
CA ILE A 14 -17.09 1.31 -1.09
C ILE A 14 -17.42 2.53 -0.23
N THR A 15 -17.06 2.48 1.06
CA THR A 15 -17.27 3.61 1.97
C THR A 15 -16.24 4.68 1.67
N LYS A 16 -16.53 5.96 1.95
CA LYS A 16 -15.55 7.06 1.80
C LYS A 16 -14.23 6.80 2.54
N GLN A 17 -14.30 6.09 3.66
CA GLN A 17 -13.12 5.68 4.43
C GLN A 17 -12.27 4.68 3.65
N GLN A 18 -12.90 3.70 2.99
CA GLN A 18 -12.19 2.74 2.15
C GLN A 18 -11.63 3.39 0.88
N GLU A 19 -12.34 4.36 0.30
CA GLU A 19 -11.82 5.16 -0.82
C GLU A 19 -10.56 5.94 -0.42
N SER A 20 -10.60 6.68 0.68
CA SER A 20 -9.43 7.40 1.21
C SER A 20 -8.29 6.44 1.57
N TYR A 21 -8.63 5.28 2.13
CA TYR A 21 -7.65 4.23 2.43
C TYR A 21 -6.94 3.74 1.17
N ASN A 22 -7.68 3.50 0.08
CA ASN A 22 -7.14 3.06 -1.19
C ASN A 22 -6.30 4.16 -1.85
N GLN A 23 -6.77 5.41 -1.85
CA GLN A 23 -6.03 6.56 -2.41
C GLN A 23 -4.63 6.69 -1.81
N ILE A 24 -4.52 6.55 -0.49
CA ILE A 24 -3.22 6.60 0.19
C ILE A 24 -2.33 5.42 -0.23
N GLN A 25 -2.89 4.22 -0.44
CA GLN A 25 -2.10 3.09 -0.93
C GLN A 25 -1.60 3.31 -2.36
N ASP A 26 -2.45 3.89 -3.21
CA ASP A 26 -2.10 4.24 -4.59
C ASP A 26 -0.99 5.31 -4.62
N GLN A 27 -1.05 6.29 -3.71
CA GLN A 27 0.02 7.29 -3.55
C GLN A 27 1.34 6.65 -3.13
N ILE A 28 1.33 5.75 -2.14
CA ILE A 28 2.55 5.05 -1.70
C ILE A 28 3.14 4.22 -2.86
N ALA A 29 2.31 3.43 -3.54
CA ALA A 29 2.76 2.59 -4.64
C ALA A 29 3.26 3.43 -5.84
N GLY A 30 2.55 4.52 -6.16
CA GLY A 30 2.95 5.46 -7.20
C GLY A 30 4.27 6.16 -6.88
N TYR A 31 4.44 6.62 -5.65
CA TYR A 31 5.69 7.22 -5.19
C TYR A 31 6.86 6.24 -5.34
N ILE A 32 6.71 5.01 -4.85
CA ILE A 32 7.77 3.98 -4.93
C ILE A 32 8.14 3.67 -6.39
N LYS A 33 7.14 3.50 -7.28
CA LYS A 33 7.38 3.24 -8.70
C LYS A 33 8.12 4.36 -9.43
N ASN A 34 8.00 5.59 -8.93
CA ASN A 34 8.67 6.76 -9.49
C ASN A 34 10.06 7.00 -8.88
N LEU A 35 10.49 6.21 -7.90
CA LEU A 35 11.83 6.33 -7.33
C LEU A 35 12.88 5.90 -8.36
N THR A 36 13.88 6.76 -8.56
CA THR A 36 15.03 6.45 -9.41
C THR A 36 16.11 5.65 -8.68
N ALA A 37 15.98 5.47 -7.36
CA ALA A 37 16.96 4.79 -6.51
C ALA A 37 16.26 3.86 -5.51
N GLU A 38 16.88 2.70 -5.24
CA GLU A 38 16.44 1.79 -4.20
C GLU A 38 16.42 2.51 -2.84
N SER A 39 15.28 2.48 -2.15
CA SER A 39 15.06 3.23 -0.92
C SER A 39 14.47 2.34 0.17
N ASP A 40 14.87 2.59 1.41
CA ASP A 40 14.29 1.92 2.57
C ASP A 40 12.94 2.54 2.98
N ALA A 41 12.18 1.82 3.81
CA ALA A 41 10.87 2.25 4.27
C ALA A 41 10.86 3.65 4.92
N GLY A 42 11.89 3.99 5.70
CA GLY A 42 11.99 5.28 6.39
C GLY A 42 12.20 6.42 5.39
N THR A 43 13.09 6.22 4.43
CA THR A 43 13.35 7.19 3.34
C THR A 43 12.08 7.45 2.52
N ILE A 44 11.34 6.40 2.16
CA ILE A 44 10.08 6.51 1.42
C ILE A 44 9.03 7.29 2.21
N TRP A 45 8.86 6.95 3.49
CA TRP A 45 7.91 7.64 4.36
C TRP A 45 8.22 9.13 4.51
N LEU A 46 9.49 9.48 4.70
CA LEU A 46 9.91 10.88 4.77
C LEU A 46 9.62 11.62 3.47
N GLY A 47 9.90 10.99 2.32
CA GLY A 47 9.58 11.56 1.00
C GLY A 47 8.10 11.84 0.80
N LEU A 48 7.23 10.87 1.10
CA LEU A 48 5.78 11.04 1.06
C LEU A 48 5.31 12.18 1.98
N LYS A 49 5.89 12.30 3.17
CA LYS A 49 5.59 13.39 4.10
C LYS A 49 5.97 14.75 3.52
N THR A 50 7.10 14.84 2.80
CA THR A 50 7.48 16.08 2.10
C THR A 50 6.56 16.42 0.92
N GLU A 51 5.92 15.44 0.31
CA GLU A 51 4.88 15.64 -0.72
C GLU A 51 3.49 15.97 -0.14
N GLY A 52 3.38 16.12 1.19
CA GLY A 52 2.14 16.50 1.87
C GLY A 52 1.24 15.33 2.28
N VAL A 53 1.72 14.09 2.16
CA VAL A 53 1.00 12.92 2.66
C VAL A 53 1.27 12.76 4.16
N ASP A 54 0.36 13.32 4.98
CA ASP A 54 0.49 13.24 6.44
C ASP A 54 0.04 11.88 6.98
N MET A 55 0.99 11.09 7.45
CA MET A 55 0.74 9.83 8.16
C MET A 55 1.85 9.47 9.13
N SER A 56 1.50 8.70 10.17
CA SER A 56 2.49 8.09 11.04
C SER A 56 3.29 7.00 10.31
N ILE A 57 4.53 6.79 10.76
CA ILE A 57 5.40 5.71 10.25
C ILE A 57 4.78 4.31 10.48
N SER A 58 4.01 4.12 11.55
CA SER A 58 3.32 2.86 11.83
C SER A 58 2.20 2.56 10.83
N SER A 59 1.41 3.59 10.47
CA SER A 59 0.36 3.50 9.45
C SER A 59 0.97 3.22 8.07
N PHE A 60 2.05 3.94 7.75
CA PHE A 60 2.84 3.70 6.55
C PHE A 60 3.32 2.25 6.46
N ASN A 61 4.01 1.73 7.48
CA ASN A 61 4.54 0.37 7.48
C ASN A 61 3.44 -0.70 7.31
N THR A 62 2.27 -0.49 7.91
CA THR A 62 1.12 -1.39 7.73
C THR A 62 0.63 -1.40 6.28
N ARG A 63 0.57 -0.23 5.65
CA ARG A 63 0.16 -0.08 4.25
C ARG A 63 1.19 -0.65 3.28
N LEU A 64 2.48 -0.36 3.52
CA LEU A 64 3.60 -0.90 2.76
C LEU A 64 3.63 -2.42 2.79
N LYS A 65 3.45 -3.02 3.98
CA LYS A 65 3.34 -4.48 4.12
C LYS A 65 2.22 -5.05 3.23
N LYS A 66 1.04 -4.44 3.23
CA LYS A 66 -0.09 -4.88 2.38
C LYS A 66 0.20 -4.72 0.90
N LEU A 67 0.90 -3.66 0.49
CA LEU A 67 1.31 -3.48 -0.91
C LEU A 67 2.29 -4.56 -1.36
N VAL A 68 3.22 -4.96 -0.47
CA VAL A 68 4.14 -6.08 -0.71
C VAL A 68 3.40 -7.40 -0.79
N GLU A 69 2.49 -7.68 0.15
CA GLU A 69 1.66 -8.90 0.14
C GLU A 69 0.77 -9.01 -1.11
N ALA A 70 0.33 -7.87 -1.64
CA ALA A 70 -0.44 -7.79 -2.88
C ALA A 70 0.42 -7.86 -4.15
N GLY A 71 1.76 -7.91 -4.03
CA GLY A 71 2.67 -7.90 -5.17
C GLY A 71 2.73 -6.57 -5.94
N LEU A 72 2.25 -5.48 -5.33
CA LEU A 72 2.26 -4.14 -5.93
C LEU A 72 3.58 -3.39 -5.70
N VAL A 73 4.36 -3.83 -4.72
CA VAL A 73 5.69 -3.34 -4.35
C VAL A 73 6.57 -4.55 -4.05
N GLU A 74 7.77 -4.59 -4.60
CA GLU A 74 8.78 -5.60 -4.30
C GLU A 74 9.53 -5.21 -3.02
N LYS A 75 9.79 -6.19 -2.15
CA LYS A 75 10.66 -6.02 -0.97
C LYS A 75 11.94 -6.81 -1.19
N ARG A 76 13.06 -6.12 -1.40
CA ARG A 76 14.37 -6.70 -1.66
C ARG A 76 15.28 -6.61 -0.43
N LEU A 77 16.02 -7.67 -0.12
CA LEU A 77 17.01 -7.65 0.95
C LEU A 77 18.24 -6.83 0.50
N ALA A 78 18.56 -5.77 1.22
CA ALA A 78 19.74 -4.92 0.97
C ALA A 78 21.00 -5.43 1.69
N GLY A 79 20.83 -6.32 2.67
CA GLY A 79 21.88 -6.82 3.58
C GLY A 79 21.63 -6.38 5.03
N TYR A 80 22.18 -7.12 5.99
CA TYR A 80 22.11 -6.80 7.43
C TYR A 80 20.71 -6.35 7.92
N ASN A 81 19.69 -7.21 7.77
CA ASN A 81 18.29 -6.95 8.14
C ASN A 81 17.64 -5.68 7.55
N LYS A 82 18.27 -5.04 6.56
CA LYS A 82 17.72 -3.90 5.83
C LYS A 82 17.05 -4.35 4.54
N TYR A 83 15.99 -3.64 4.17
CA TYR A 83 15.21 -3.93 2.98
C TYR A 83 15.00 -2.66 2.17
N PHE A 84 15.09 -2.81 0.85
CA PHE A 84 14.66 -1.81 -0.11
C PHE A 84 13.30 -2.18 -0.69
N TYR A 85 12.58 -1.16 -1.12
CA TYR A 85 11.25 -1.30 -1.71
C TYR A 85 11.23 -0.66 -3.08
N ILE A 86 10.74 -1.40 -4.08
CA ILE A 86 10.84 -1.08 -5.52
C ILE A 86 9.51 -1.41 -6.21
#